data_AF-A0A135VKT0-F1
#
_entry.id   AF-A0A135VKT0-F1
#
_cell.length_a   1.000
_cell.length_b   1.000
_cell.length_c   1.000
_cell.angle_alpha   90.00
_cell.angle_beta   90.00
_cell.angle_gamma   90.00
#
_symmetry.space_group_name_H-M   'P 1'
#
loop_
_entity.id
_entity.type
_entity.pdbx_description
1 polymer ?
#
loop_
_entity_poly.entity_id
_entity_poly.type
_entity_poly.pdbx_seq_one_letter_code
_entity_poly.pdbx_strand_id
1 'polypeptide(L)'
;MGKRVMSLDVETKAMQEMRELLNYVIKAKRYLKEIYYTTRDENLKADAKELVAATIAVQKTLEQILELKRRSRTAKRVLGDRKAEMAVRRWSAGLPRRVSDYVEKQKKLEQHHLHRYQVILLQYLENMGKELVAWAEDIDMLREIPRIPKE
;
A
#
# COMPACT_ATOMS: atom_id res chain seq x y z
N MET A 1 -26.30 24.69 7.91
CA MET A 1 -24.87 24.90 7.58
C MET A 1 -23.93 23.82 8.15
N GLY A 2 -24.32 22.53 8.25
CA GLY A 2 -23.49 21.50 8.93
C GLY A 2 -22.72 20.50 8.04
N LYS A 3 -23.09 20.33 6.76
CA LYS A 3 -22.53 19.25 5.91
C LYS A 3 -21.15 19.55 5.31
N ARG A 4 -20.76 20.83 5.20
CA ARG A 4 -19.54 21.25 4.48
C ARG A 4 -18.27 21.20 5.35
N VAL A 5 -18.40 21.34 6.67
CA VAL A 5 -17.27 21.27 7.62
C VAL A 5 -16.89 19.80 7.89
N MET A 6 -17.87 18.91 8.05
CA MET A 6 -17.60 17.48 8.28
C MET A 6 -16.91 16.77 7.11
N SER A 7 -17.10 17.20 5.85
CA SER A 7 -16.43 16.56 4.71
C SER A 7 -14.94 16.88 4.65
N LEU A 8 -14.53 18.09 5.05
CA LEU A 8 -13.14 18.52 5.05
C LEU A 8 -12.27 17.77 6.07
N ASP A 9 -12.82 17.45 7.24
CA ASP A 9 -12.10 16.68 8.28
C ASP A 9 -11.84 15.23 7.87
N VAL A 10 -12.86 14.56 7.29
CA VAL A 10 -12.72 13.18 6.80
C VAL A 10 -11.73 13.12 5.62
N GLU A 11 -11.77 14.13 4.74
CA GLU A 11 -10.85 14.27 3.60
C GLU A 11 -9.38 14.40 4.02
N THR A 12 -9.11 15.13 5.11
CA THR A 12 -7.76 15.33 5.65
C THR A 12 -7.25 14.06 6.30
N LYS A 13 -8.12 13.35 7.02
CA LYS A 13 -7.79 12.10 7.71
C LYS A 13 -7.41 10.97 6.75
N ALA A 14 -8.22 10.69 5.73
CA ALA A 14 -7.92 9.63 4.76
C ALA A 14 -6.59 9.88 4.01
N MET A 15 -6.23 11.15 3.79
CA MET A 15 -4.93 11.50 3.20
C MET A 15 -3.76 11.25 4.12
N GLN A 16 -3.93 11.57 5.38
CA GLN A 16 -2.91 11.33 6.38
C GLN A 16 -2.67 9.83 6.53
N GLU A 17 -3.74 9.03 6.56
CA GLU A 17 -3.65 7.57 6.64
C GLU A 17 -2.97 6.96 5.39
N MET A 18 -3.27 7.43 4.18
CA MET A 18 -2.59 6.97 2.95
C MET A 18 -1.10 7.36 2.91
N ARG A 19 -0.75 8.55 3.37
CA ARG A 19 0.65 8.99 3.46
C ARG A 19 1.42 8.20 4.52
N GLU A 20 0.77 7.90 5.62
CA GLU A 20 1.33 7.05 6.67
C GLU A 20 1.55 5.62 6.16
N LEU A 21 0.59 5.06 5.43
CA LEU A 21 0.77 3.77 4.75
C LEU A 21 1.95 3.79 3.79
N LEU A 22 2.08 4.83 2.96
CA LEU A 22 3.22 5.00 2.07
C LEU A 22 4.55 5.03 2.84
N ASN A 23 4.62 5.72 3.98
CA ASN A 23 5.82 5.73 4.83
C ASN A 23 6.15 4.32 5.35
N TYR A 24 5.14 3.55 5.76
CA TYR A 24 5.34 2.15 6.16
C TYR A 24 5.84 1.27 5.00
N VAL A 25 5.30 1.45 3.80
CA VAL A 25 5.76 0.74 2.59
C VAL A 25 7.21 1.09 2.25
N ILE A 26 7.59 2.37 2.30
CA ILE A 26 8.98 2.81 2.07
C ILE A 26 9.92 2.21 3.10
N LYS A 27 9.52 2.19 4.39
CA LYS A 27 10.30 1.58 5.46
C LYS A 27 10.44 0.07 5.27
N ALA A 28 9.35 -0.62 4.91
CA ALA A 28 9.37 -2.04 4.59
C ALA A 28 10.32 -2.35 3.42
N LYS A 29 10.23 -1.58 2.33
CA LYS A 29 11.14 -1.69 1.18
C LYS A 29 12.60 -1.59 1.62
N ARG A 30 12.93 -0.63 2.50
CA ARG A 30 14.30 -0.44 2.99
C ARG A 30 14.81 -1.68 3.72
N TYR A 31 14.02 -2.22 4.66
CA TYR A 31 14.40 -3.44 5.39
C TYR A 31 14.56 -4.66 4.48
N LEU A 32 13.65 -4.85 3.53
CA LEU A 32 13.72 -5.97 2.59
C LEU A 32 14.91 -5.85 1.63
N LYS A 33 15.23 -4.62 1.18
CA LYS A 33 16.44 -4.37 0.38
C LYS A 33 17.70 -4.68 1.18
N GLU A 34 17.74 -4.32 2.46
CA GLU A 34 18.87 -4.65 3.34
C GLU A 34 19.11 -6.16 3.39
N ILE A 35 18.06 -6.97 3.60
CA ILE A 35 18.17 -8.43 3.56
C ILE A 35 18.68 -8.91 2.19
N TYR A 36 18.07 -8.43 1.10
CA TYR A 36 18.45 -8.80 -0.27
C TYR A 36 19.93 -8.54 -0.58
N TYR A 37 20.48 -7.39 -0.15
CA TYR A 37 21.87 -7.03 -0.43
C TYR A 37 22.89 -7.63 0.54
N THR A 38 22.46 -8.09 1.72
CA THR A 38 23.37 -8.59 2.77
C THR A 38 23.42 -10.11 2.85
N THR A 39 22.37 -10.82 2.43
CA THR A 39 22.36 -12.28 2.42
C THR A 39 23.32 -12.84 1.36
N ARG A 40 23.99 -13.95 1.72
CA ARG A 40 24.79 -14.77 0.80
C ARG A 40 24.08 -16.06 0.36
N ASP A 41 22.97 -16.39 1.02
CA ASP A 41 22.12 -17.52 0.64
C ASP A 41 21.26 -17.09 -0.55
N GLU A 42 21.43 -17.78 -1.68
CA GLU A 42 20.75 -17.45 -2.94
C GLU A 42 19.23 -17.71 -2.89
N ASN A 43 18.75 -18.67 -2.11
CA ASN A 43 17.32 -18.91 -1.93
C ASN A 43 16.69 -17.77 -1.11
N LEU A 44 17.32 -17.39 -0.01
CA LEU A 44 16.88 -16.23 0.78
C LEU A 44 16.94 -14.93 -0.04
N LYS A 45 17.93 -14.81 -0.92
CA LYS A 45 18.07 -13.66 -1.80
C LYS A 45 16.95 -13.59 -2.82
N ALA A 46 16.56 -14.73 -3.42
CA ALA A 46 15.43 -14.81 -4.33
C ALA A 46 14.12 -14.41 -3.62
N ASP A 47 13.87 -15.00 -2.45
CA ASP A 47 12.73 -14.68 -1.57
C ASP A 47 12.67 -13.18 -1.24
N ALA A 48 13.79 -12.59 -0.83
CA ALA A 48 13.89 -11.17 -0.52
C ALA A 48 13.69 -10.29 -1.77
N LYS A 49 14.19 -10.71 -2.94
CA LYS A 49 14.03 -10.00 -4.21
C LYS A 49 12.57 -9.89 -4.61
N GLU A 50 11.80 -10.97 -4.49
CA GLU A 50 10.36 -10.99 -4.75
C GLU A 50 9.62 -10.01 -3.82
N LEU A 51 9.90 -10.08 -2.52
CA LEU A 51 9.31 -9.15 -1.54
C LEU A 51 9.65 -7.69 -1.86
N VAL A 52 10.89 -7.39 -2.25
CA VAL A 52 11.30 -6.05 -2.68
C VAL A 52 10.52 -5.61 -3.92
N ALA A 53 10.38 -6.47 -4.92
CA ALA A 53 9.66 -6.16 -6.15
C ALA A 53 8.17 -5.85 -5.87
N ALA A 54 7.49 -6.71 -5.10
CA ALA A 54 6.11 -6.51 -4.70
C ALA A 54 5.92 -5.21 -3.89
N THR A 55 6.84 -4.91 -2.96
CA THR A 55 6.79 -3.67 -2.17
C THR A 55 6.99 -2.43 -3.04
N ILE A 56 7.88 -2.49 -4.04
CA ILE A 56 8.07 -1.39 -5.01
C ILE A 56 6.81 -1.16 -5.83
N ALA A 57 6.14 -2.23 -6.28
CA ALA A 57 4.88 -2.10 -7.01
C ALA A 57 3.82 -1.39 -6.18
N VAL A 58 3.59 -1.83 -4.93
CA VAL A 58 2.68 -1.17 -3.98
C VAL A 58 3.03 0.30 -3.77
N GLN A 59 4.31 0.62 -3.57
CA GLN A 59 4.76 2.00 -3.39
C GLN A 59 4.39 2.87 -4.59
N LYS A 60 4.70 2.41 -5.80
CA LYS A 60 4.42 3.16 -7.03
C LYS A 60 2.92 3.41 -7.20
N THR A 61 2.09 2.40 -6.93
CA THR A 61 0.63 2.55 -7.02
C THR A 61 0.10 3.54 -5.98
N LEU A 62 0.61 3.52 -4.73
CA LEU A 62 0.26 4.52 -3.71
C LEU A 62 0.66 5.94 -4.14
N GLU A 63 1.87 6.11 -4.66
CA GLU A 63 2.36 7.39 -5.18
C GLU A 63 1.47 7.90 -6.33
N GLN A 64 1.08 7.02 -7.25
CA GLN A 64 0.16 7.33 -8.35
C GLN A 64 -1.22 7.77 -7.83
N ILE A 65 -1.82 7.04 -6.89
CA ILE A 65 -3.13 7.40 -6.31
C ILE A 65 -3.06 8.77 -5.62
N LEU A 66 -2.00 9.02 -4.85
CA LEU A 66 -1.80 10.30 -4.18
C LEU A 66 -1.61 11.45 -5.17
N GLU A 67 -1.01 11.20 -6.33
CA GLU A 67 -0.89 12.17 -7.42
C GLU A 67 -2.20 12.40 -8.16
N LEU A 68 -2.91 11.34 -8.56
CA LEU A 68 -4.22 11.40 -9.23
C LEU A 68 -5.23 12.20 -8.40
N LYS A 69 -5.19 12.07 -7.07
CA LYS A 69 -6.05 12.86 -6.19
C LYS A 69 -5.78 14.37 -6.26
N ARG A 70 -4.52 14.80 -6.38
CA ARG A 70 -4.21 16.24 -6.53
C ARG A 70 -4.90 16.85 -7.75
N ARG A 71 -5.22 16.00 -8.74
CA ARG A 71 -5.78 16.40 -10.04
C ARG A 71 -7.28 16.12 -10.18
N SER A 72 -7.91 15.39 -9.26
CA SER A 72 -9.31 14.93 -9.39
C SER A 72 -10.12 15.00 -8.10
N ARG A 73 -11.30 15.66 -8.16
CA ARG A 73 -12.31 15.56 -7.09
C ARG A 73 -12.89 14.15 -6.97
N THR A 74 -12.78 13.31 -8.01
CA THR A 74 -13.36 11.97 -8.00
C THR A 74 -12.55 10.97 -7.18
N ALA A 75 -11.23 11.16 -7.12
CA ALA A 75 -10.37 10.47 -6.16
C ALA A 75 -10.82 10.65 -4.70
N LYS A 76 -11.54 11.73 -4.40
CA LYS A 76 -12.13 11.93 -3.06
C LYS A 76 -13.25 10.94 -2.75
N ARG A 77 -14.02 10.52 -3.76
CA ARG A 77 -15.14 9.59 -3.58
C ARG A 77 -14.63 8.17 -3.34
N VAL A 78 -13.65 7.73 -4.13
CA VAL A 78 -13.03 6.40 -3.99
C VAL A 78 -12.29 6.29 -2.65
N LEU A 79 -11.44 7.27 -2.32
CA LEU A 79 -10.65 7.25 -1.08
C LEU A 79 -11.44 7.63 0.18
N GLY A 80 -12.62 8.24 0.02
CA GLY A 80 -13.53 8.58 1.11
C GLY A 80 -14.55 7.49 1.40
N ASP A 81 -14.54 6.37 0.66
CA ASP A 81 -15.36 5.21 0.97
C ASP A 81 -14.87 4.57 2.28
N ARG A 82 -15.81 4.22 3.16
CA ARG A 82 -15.55 3.49 4.40
C ARG A 82 -14.77 2.20 4.15
N LYS A 83 -14.98 1.53 3.01
CA LYS A 83 -14.21 0.34 2.63
C LYS A 83 -12.73 0.66 2.40
N ALA A 84 -12.44 1.78 1.71
CA ALA A 84 -11.07 2.22 1.48
C ALA A 84 -10.39 2.60 2.80
N GLU A 85 -11.07 3.36 3.66
CA GLU A 85 -10.56 3.72 5.00
C GLU A 85 -10.24 2.47 5.84
N MET A 86 -11.14 1.48 5.88
CA MET A 86 -10.90 0.22 6.58
C MET A 86 -9.74 -0.58 5.99
N ALA A 87 -9.60 -0.61 4.67
CA ALA A 87 -8.50 -1.28 4.00
C ALA A 87 -7.17 -0.62 4.35
N VAL A 88 -7.06 0.71 4.25
CA VAL A 88 -5.85 1.46 4.61
C VAL A 88 -5.45 1.22 6.06
N ARG A 89 -6.39 1.29 7.01
CA ARG A 89 -6.09 1.02 8.43
C ARG A 89 -5.59 -0.39 8.67
N ARG A 90 -6.24 -1.38 8.06
CA ARG A 90 -5.82 -2.78 8.13
C ARG A 90 -4.42 -2.95 7.55
N TRP A 91 -4.11 -2.27 6.44
CA TRP A 91 -2.80 -2.29 5.82
C TRP A 91 -1.73 -1.65 6.70
N SER A 92 -2.00 -0.46 7.23
CA SER A 92 -1.10 0.29 8.12
C SER A 92 -0.80 -0.45 9.42
N ALA A 93 -1.78 -1.17 9.99
CA ALA A 93 -1.54 -2.00 11.17
C ALA A 93 -0.82 -3.31 10.81
N GLY A 94 -1.17 -3.92 9.68
CA GLY A 94 -0.73 -5.26 9.35
C GLY A 94 0.63 -5.35 8.65
N LEU A 95 1.02 -4.34 7.86
CA LEU A 95 2.27 -4.35 7.10
C LEU A 95 3.50 -4.27 8.03
N PRO A 96 3.60 -3.31 8.98
CA PRO A 96 4.78 -3.20 9.83
C PRO A 96 5.02 -4.47 10.65
N ARG A 97 3.95 -5.08 11.17
CA ARG A 97 4.02 -6.32 11.94
C ARG A 97 4.58 -7.47 11.11
N ARG A 98 4.02 -7.73 9.93
CA ARG A 98 4.47 -8.85 9.06
C ARG A 98 5.91 -8.68 8.59
N VAL A 99 6.31 -7.44 8.29
CA VAL A 99 7.69 -7.13 7.91
C VAL A 99 8.63 -7.33 9.10
N SER A 100 8.27 -6.85 10.30
CA SER A 100 9.07 -7.09 11.51
C SER A 100 9.21 -8.57 11.80
N ASP A 101 8.09 -9.32 11.74
CA ASP A 101 8.08 -10.76 11.94
C ASP A 101 9.04 -11.44 10.94
N TYR A 102 8.96 -11.12 9.64
CA TYR A 102 9.87 -11.68 8.64
C TYR A 102 11.34 -11.34 8.93
N VAL A 103 11.65 -10.07 9.22
CA VAL A 103 13.02 -9.61 9.51
C VAL A 103 13.59 -10.26 10.77
N GLU A 104 12.78 -10.43 11.82
CA GLU A 104 13.19 -11.08 13.05
C GLU A 104 13.40 -12.58 12.89
N LYS A 105 12.51 -13.24 12.12
CA LYS A 105 12.59 -14.68 11.85
C LYS A 105 13.74 -15.00 10.90
N GLN A 106 14.09 -14.11 9.98
CA GLN A 106 15.22 -14.29 9.07
C GLN A 106 16.54 -14.51 9.81
N LYS A 107 16.70 -13.92 11.00
CA LYS A 107 17.90 -14.06 11.83
C LYS A 107 17.95 -15.37 12.63
N LYS A 108 16.85 -16.11 12.69
CA LYS A 108 16.64 -17.22 13.64
C LYS A 108 16.27 -18.54 12.98
N LEU A 109 15.63 -18.49 11.81
CA LEU A 109 15.08 -19.65 11.14
C LEU A 109 15.93 -20.04 9.93
N GLU A 110 15.95 -21.34 9.67
CA GLU A 110 16.44 -21.87 8.40
C GLU A 110 15.52 -21.48 7.23
N GLN A 111 16.07 -21.47 6.02
CA GLN A 111 15.40 -20.95 4.82
C GLN A 111 14.02 -21.59 4.58
N HIS A 112 13.89 -22.92 4.71
CA HIS A 112 12.63 -23.61 4.44
C HIS A 112 11.49 -23.21 5.42
N HIS A 113 11.83 -22.84 6.66
CA HIS A 113 10.87 -22.30 7.63
C HIS A 113 10.59 -20.82 7.38
N LEU A 114 11.62 -20.06 7.01
CA LEU A 114 11.52 -18.65 6.69
C LEU A 114 10.68 -18.38 5.43
N HIS A 115 10.76 -19.26 4.43
CA HIS A 115 9.99 -19.17 3.19
C HIS A 115 8.48 -19.09 3.45
N ARG A 116 7.97 -19.79 4.48
CA ARG A 116 6.55 -19.67 4.89
C ARG A 116 6.16 -18.24 5.29
N TYR A 117 7.06 -17.52 5.98
CA TYR A 117 6.85 -16.11 6.33
C TYR A 117 6.97 -15.21 5.10
N GLN A 118 7.87 -15.54 4.17
CA GLN A 118 7.98 -14.84 2.89
C GLN A 118 6.67 -14.93 2.11
N VAL A 119 6.13 -16.14 1.91
CA VAL A 119 4.90 -16.37 1.14
C VAL A 119 3.72 -15.59 1.74
N ILE A 120 3.58 -15.60 3.07
CA ILE A 120 2.52 -14.85 3.77
C ILE A 120 2.66 -13.34 3.54
N LEU A 121 3.88 -12.81 3.62
CA LEU A 121 4.15 -11.39 3.40
C LEU A 121 3.96 -11.02 1.92
N LEU A 122 4.41 -11.86 0.99
CA LEU A 122 4.24 -11.65 -0.44
C LEU A 122 2.76 -11.59 -0.80
N GLN A 123 1.98 -12.59 -0.39
CA GLN A 123 0.54 -12.62 -0.63
C GLN A 123 -0.17 -11.38 -0.08
N TYR A 124 0.27 -10.89 1.09
CA TYR A 124 -0.27 -9.68 1.68
C TYR A 124 0.04 -8.43 0.85
N LEU A 125 1.26 -8.30 0.34
CA LEU A 125 1.67 -7.20 -0.55
C LEU A 125 0.94 -7.26 -1.89
N GLU A 126 0.79 -8.45 -2.47
CA GLU A 126 0.09 -8.64 -3.74
C GLU A 126 -1.40 -8.31 -3.63
N ASN A 127 -2.06 -8.73 -2.55
CA ASN A 127 -3.46 -8.39 -2.32
C ASN A 127 -3.65 -6.89 -2.14
N MET A 128 -2.76 -6.24 -1.39
CA MET A 128 -2.72 -4.78 -1.28
C MET A 128 -2.52 -4.13 -2.66
N GLY A 129 -1.57 -4.62 -3.45
CA GLY A 129 -1.29 -4.11 -4.80
C GLY A 129 -2.50 -4.22 -5.72
N LYS A 130 -3.19 -5.37 -5.74
CA LYS A 130 -4.41 -5.58 -6.55
C LYS A 130 -5.52 -4.61 -6.19
N GLU A 131 -5.79 -4.43 -4.90
CA GLU A 131 -6.82 -3.47 -4.45
C GLU A 131 -6.44 -2.02 -4.81
N LEU A 132 -5.16 -1.64 -4.64
CA LEU A 132 -4.69 -0.31 -5.01
C LEU A 132 -4.76 -0.04 -6.52
N VAL A 133 -4.43 -1.03 -7.35
CA VAL A 133 -4.55 -0.90 -8.81
C VAL A 133 -6.00 -0.68 -9.21
N ALA A 134 -6.93 -1.46 -8.65
CA ALA A 134 -8.36 -1.26 -8.89
C ALA A 134 -8.82 0.16 -8.48
N TRP A 135 -8.33 0.67 -7.36
CA TRP A 135 -8.63 2.04 -6.95
C TRP A 135 -8.05 3.08 -7.92
N ALA A 136 -6.85 2.88 -8.44
CA ALA A 136 -6.25 3.79 -9.42
C ALA A 136 -7.07 3.81 -10.72
N GLU A 137 -7.47 2.63 -11.21
CA GLU A 137 -8.32 2.47 -12.40
C GLU A 137 -9.69 3.14 -12.21
N ASP A 138 -10.36 2.91 -11.07
CA ASP A 138 -11.64 3.56 -10.74
C ASP A 138 -11.51 5.09 -10.75
N ILE A 139 -10.41 5.62 -10.21
CA ILE A 139 -10.15 7.06 -10.16
C ILE A 139 -9.97 7.64 -11.57
N ASP A 140 -9.26 6.92 -12.45
CA ASP A 140 -9.04 7.35 -13.83
C ASP A 140 -10.31 7.22 -14.69
N MET A 141 -11.05 6.11 -14.62
CA MET A 141 -12.31 5.94 -15.36
C MET A 141 -13.33 7.02 -15.00
N LEU A 142 -13.47 7.33 -13.71
CA LEU A 142 -14.38 8.36 -13.26
C LEU A 142 -13.90 9.80 -13.56
N ARG A 143 -12.68 9.97 -14.07
CA ARG A 143 -12.18 11.25 -14.61
C ARG A 143 -12.70 11.50 -16.03
N GLU A 144 -12.98 10.44 -16.78
CA GLU A 144 -13.35 10.50 -18.21
C GLU A 144 -14.85 10.77 -18.44
N ILE A 145 -15.69 10.64 -17.40
CA ILE A 145 -17.12 10.93 -17.50
C ILE A 145 -17.33 12.44 -17.75
N PRO A 146 -17.89 12.86 -18.91
CA PRO A 146 -18.15 14.26 -19.22
C PRO A 146 -19.10 14.85 -18.18
N ARG A 147 -18.77 16.04 -17.67
CA ARG A 147 -19.70 16.77 -16.80
C ARG A 147 -20.87 17.26 -17.65
N ILE A 148 -22.08 16.80 -17.33
CA ILE A 148 -23.31 17.39 -17.86
C ILE A 148 -23.29 18.88 -17.47
N PRO A 149 -23.36 19.82 -18.44
CA PRO A 149 -23.44 21.24 -18.14
C PRO A 149 -24.65 21.49 -17.22
N LYS A 150 -24.46 22.31 -16.18
CA LYS A 150 -25.58 22.78 -15.38
C LYS A 150 -26.20 23.96 -16.14
N GLU A 151 -27.44 23.78 -16.57
CA GLU A 151 -28.35 24.88 -16.88
C GLU A 151 -28.68 25.67 -15.59
#